data_AF-A0A813LZR9-F1
#
_entry.id   AF-A0A813LZR9-F1
#
_cell.length_a   1.000
_cell.length_b   1.000
_cell.length_c   1.000
_cell.angle_alpha   90.00
_cell.angle_beta   90.00
_cell.angle_gamma   90.00
#
_symmetry.space_group_name_H-M   'P 1'
#
loop_
_entity.id
_entity.type
_entity.pdbx_description
1 polymer ?
#
loop_
_entity_poly.entity_id
_entity_poly.type
_entity_poly.pdbx_seq_one_letter_code
_entity_poly.pdbx_strand_id
1 'polypeptide(L)'
;RFSNLWWLTEEDAAETRQIHLAVVRALVGTPTLKLQDQDLSSLVSWVRRHVFIDEDRQQVLRALTELAGAKEVDSLWASEELLAYLQRCAYDEKRGIEAAHVQKFLDRGARPSHRQNRATALLLVVLTPYSTLSELQEVFRLMLSVDPMSAGERDGFKLSPLSWASDYSNVAMQHGLKKPNPATLLALLPAVLKYSPPEADAGEACLKVSDSGRSLAAPSSASKVPADQLRLRFLEGDRVVCRVETPGGGCEWEEGVVIGTWYRESCWPMEYPGAAYEVRLDLGLLVFALVDDDRIIRREVGKRITPATVKSPPQDAMESLPTGSRFQKKQREGGKWELLDTKSGK
;
A
#
# COMPACT_ATOMS: atom_id res chain seq x y z
N ARG A 1 21.35 2.07 -21.23
CA ARG A 1 20.15 2.75 -21.78
C ARG A 1 19.84 2.10 -23.13
N PHE A 2 18.85 1.20 -23.21
CA PHE A 2 18.63 0.32 -24.39
C PHE A 2 17.17 0.32 -24.90
N SER A 3 16.39 1.38 -24.65
CA SER A 3 14.91 1.27 -24.68
C SER A 3 14.20 1.60 -26.00
N ASN A 4 14.89 1.95 -27.10
CA ASN A 4 14.25 2.38 -28.35
C ASN A 4 14.79 1.60 -29.56
N LEU A 5 14.37 0.35 -29.76
CA LEU A 5 14.78 -0.49 -30.91
C LEU A 5 13.60 -1.23 -31.52
N TRP A 6 12.43 -0.58 -31.64
CA TRP A 6 11.22 -1.19 -32.21
C TRP A 6 11.27 -1.37 -33.74
N TRP A 7 12.34 -0.91 -34.41
CA TRP A 7 12.53 -1.04 -35.86
C TRP A 7 13.52 -2.13 -36.27
N LEU A 8 14.13 -2.84 -35.31
CA LEU A 8 15.05 -3.93 -35.63
C LEU A 8 14.27 -5.16 -36.07
N THR A 9 14.78 -5.84 -37.09
CA THR A 9 14.29 -7.18 -37.45
C THR A 9 14.60 -8.17 -36.32
N GLU A 10 13.91 -9.31 -36.26
CA GLU A 10 14.24 -10.36 -35.28
C GLU A 10 15.69 -10.83 -35.39
N GLU A 11 16.23 -10.79 -36.62
CA GLU A 11 17.62 -11.12 -36.94
C GLU A 11 18.59 -10.08 -36.34
N ASP A 12 18.37 -8.79 -36.59
CA ASP A 12 19.18 -7.72 -35.99
C ASP A 12 19.13 -7.76 -34.45
N ALA A 13 17.97 -8.12 -33.89
CA ALA A 13 17.81 -8.27 -32.45
C ALA A 13 18.57 -9.49 -31.91
N ALA A 14 18.65 -10.58 -32.67
CA ALA A 14 19.43 -11.77 -32.31
C ALA A 14 20.94 -11.48 -32.35
N GLU A 15 21.43 -10.83 -33.40
CA GLU A 15 22.82 -10.41 -33.53
C GLU A 15 23.22 -9.45 -32.39
N THR A 16 22.39 -8.42 -32.14
CA THR A 16 22.59 -7.47 -31.04
C THR A 16 22.66 -8.19 -29.68
N ARG A 17 21.82 -9.20 -29.45
CA ARG A 17 21.87 -10.02 -28.22
C ARG A 17 23.19 -10.80 -28.09
N GLN A 18 23.68 -11.37 -29.19
CA GLN A 18 24.97 -12.10 -29.19
C GLN A 18 26.15 -11.18 -28.91
N ILE A 19 26.17 -9.98 -29.51
CA ILE A 19 27.18 -8.96 -29.24
C ILE A 19 27.13 -8.55 -27.76
N HIS A 20 25.95 -8.27 -27.22
CA HIS A 20 25.81 -7.93 -25.80
C HIS A 20 26.24 -9.07 -24.88
N LEU A 21 25.92 -10.32 -25.20
CA LEU A 21 26.36 -11.47 -24.42
C LEU A 21 27.89 -11.60 -24.42
N ALA A 22 28.54 -11.43 -25.57
CA ALA A 22 30.00 -11.44 -25.67
C ALA A 22 30.64 -10.33 -24.82
N VAL A 23 30.06 -9.12 -24.85
CA VAL A 23 30.50 -7.98 -24.01
C VAL A 23 30.31 -8.29 -22.53
N VAL A 24 29.15 -8.80 -22.12
CA VAL A 24 28.89 -9.18 -20.72
C VAL A 24 29.89 -10.23 -20.26
N ARG A 25 30.13 -11.29 -21.05
CA ARG A 25 31.14 -12.32 -20.76
C ARG A 25 32.53 -11.74 -20.57
N ALA A 26 32.96 -10.83 -21.46
CA ALA A 26 34.27 -10.18 -21.34
C ALA A 26 34.37 -9.31 -20.08
N LEU A 27 33.31 -8.56 -19.75
CA LEU A 27 33.24 -7.73 -18.56
C LEU A 27 33.34 -8.58 -17.29
N VAL A 28 32.47 -9.59 -17.13
CA VAL A 28 32.45 -10.45 -15.93
C VAL A 28 33.68 -11.37 -15.84
N GLY A 29 34.40 -11.60 -16.94
CA GLY A 29 35.65 -12.33 -16.94
C GLY A 29 36.87 -11.50 -16.49
N THR A 30 36.72 -10.20 -16.24
CA THR A 30 37.83 -9.32 -15.86
C THR A 30 38.08 -9.36 -14.33
N PRO A 31 39.20 -9.91 -13.83
CA PRO A 31 39.41 -10.14 -12.40
C PRO A 31 39.47 -8.87 -11.54
N THR A 32 39.77 -7.72 -12.16
CA THR A 32 39.90 -6.43 -11.47
C THR A 32 38.57 -5.68 -11.37
N LEU A 33 37.50 -6.19 -11.98
CA LEU A 33 36.20 -5.53 -11.97
C LEU A 33 35.58 -5.63 -10.57
N LYS A 34 35.29 -4.48 -9.96
CA LYS A 34 34.49 -4.40 -8.74
C LYS A 34 33.08 -3.96 -9.12
N LEU A 35 32.13 -4.88 -9.01
CA LEU A 35 30.72 -4.58 -9.24
C LEU A 35 30.11 -3.98 -7.97
N GLN A 36 29.36 -2.89 -8.11
CA GLN A 36 28.47 -2.43 -7.05
C GLN A 36 27.18 -3.27 -7.06
N ASP A 37 26.43 -3.29 -5.97
CA ASP A 37 25.17 -4.06 -5.85
C ASP A 37 24.18 -3.71 -6.97
N GLN A 38 24.11 -2.44 -7.37
CA GLN A 38 23.24 -1.98 -8.46
C GLN A 38 23.68 -2.53 -9.83
N ASP A 39 24.98 -2.63 -10.08
CA ASP A 39 25.52 -3.18 -11.33
C ASP A 39 25.25 -4.68 -11.39
N LEU A 40 25.49 -5.39 -10.28
CA LEU A 40 25.24 -6.82 -10.17
C LEU A 40 23.76 -7.15 -10.38
N SER A 41 22.86 -6.42 -9.71
CA SER A 41 21.41 -6.53 -9.91
C SER A 41 21.03 -6.27 -11.37
N SER A 42 21.62 -5.27 -12.02
CA SER A 42 21.33 -4.93 -13.41
C SER A 42 21.78 -6.03 -14.37
N LEU A 43 22.96 -6.60 -14.14
CA LEU A 43 23.50 -7.71 -14.93
C LEU A 43 22.67 -8.98 -14.76
N VAL A 44 22.34 -9.37 -13.53
CA VAL A 44 21.47 -10.54 -13.26
C VAL A 44 20.12 -10.40 -13.96
N SER A 45 19.49 -9.23 -13.83
CA SER A 45 18.21 -8.96 -14.50
C SER A 45 18.32 -8.96 -16.03
N TRP A 46 19.44 -8.47 -16.58
CA TRP A 46 19.68 -8.52 -18.02
C TRP A 46 19.85 -9.96 -18.51
N VAL A 47 20.67 -10.77 -17.81
CA VAL A 47 20.92 -12.18 -18.13
C VAL A 47 19.60 -12.96 -18.15
N ARG A 48 18.74 -12.78 -17.14
CA ARG A 48 17.45 -13.47 -17.06
C ARG A 48 16.52 -13.18 -18.23
N ARG A 49 16.55 -11.95 -18.76
CA ARG A 49 15.66 -11.46 -19.81
C ARG A 49 16.16 -11.71 -21.22
N HIS A 50 17.47 -11.75 -21.42
CA HIS A 50 18.06 -11.70 -22.76
C HIS A 50 18.90 -12.93 -23.12
N VAL A 51 19.26 -13.78 -22.15
CA VAL A 51 20.06 -14.99 -22.40
C VAL A 51 19.17 -16.22 -22.30
N PHE A 52 18.69 -16.69 -23.45
CA PHE A 52 17.75 -17.82 -23.54
C PHE A 52 18.44 -19.19 -23.58
N ILE A 53 19.68 -19.24 -24.06
CA ILE A 53 20.49 -20.46 -24.10
C ILE A 53 20.99 -20.74 -22.68
N ASP A 54 20.62 -21.89 -22.12
CA ASP A 54 20.92 -22.22 -20.74
C ASP A 54 22.43 -22.34 -20.47
N GLU A 55 23.21 -22.89 -21.41
CA GLU A 55 24.66 -22.98 -21.28
C GLU A 55 25.31 -21.60 -21.15
N ASP A 56 24.91 -20.66 -22.01
CA ASP A 56 25.40 -19.28 -21.98
C ASP A 56 25.05 -18.59 -20.66
N ARG A 57 23.80 -18.78 -20.20
CA ARG A 57 23.32 -18.24 -18.93
C ARG A 57 24.15 -18.79 -17.76
N GLN A 58 24.34 -20.10 -17.69
CA GLN A 58 25.12 -20.74 -16.62
C GLN A 58 26.59 -20.32 -16.65
N GLN A 59 27.17 -20.06 -17.82
CA GLN A 59 28.53 -19.52 -17.90
C GLN A 59 28.62 -18.11 -17.29
N VAL A 60 27.69 -17.22 -17.63
CA VAL A 60 27.68 -15.85 -17.07
C VAL A 60 27.40 -15.87 -15.56
N LEU A 61 26.45 -16.68 -15.09
CA LEU A 61 26.14 -16.80 -13.67
C LEU A 61 27.31 -17.35 -12.85
N ARG A 62 28.08 -18.31 -13.39
CA ARG A 62 29.32 -18.79 -12.75
C ARG A 62 30.36 -17.68 -12.60
N ALA A 63 30.60 -16.91 -13.66
CA ALA A 63 31.53 -15.78 -13.59
C ALA A 63 31.06 -14.70 -12.59
N LEU A 64 29.77 -14.38 -12.56
CA LEU A 64 29.21 -13.47 -11.55
C LEU A 64 29.35 -14.03 -10.13
N THR A 65 29.17 -15.35 -9.97
CA THR A 65 29.34 -16.06 -8.69
C THR A 65 30.77 -15.98 -8.19
N GLU A 66 31.75 -16.12 -9.08
CA GLU A 66 33.17 -15.96 -8.75
C GLU A 66 33.50 -14.51 -8.34
N LEU A 67 32.87 -13.52 -8.97
CA LEU A 67 33.11 -12.10 -8.68
C LEU A 67 32.42 -11.61 -7.39
N ALA A 68 31.16 -11.97 -7.17
CA ALA A 68 30.31 -11.40 -6.13
C ALA A 68 29.92 -12.39 -5.01
N GLY A 69 30.22 -13.67 -5.19
CA GLY A 69 29.83 -14.75 -4.28
C GLY A 69 28.48 -15.37 -4.63
N ALA A 70 28.39 -16.69 -4.46
CA ALA A 70 27.22 -17.49 -4.82
C ALA A 70 25.93 -17.01 -4.13
N LYS A 71 26.01 -16.70 -2.83
CA LYS A 71 24.84 -16.26 -2.04
C LYS A 71 24.18 -15.00 -2.61
N GLU A 72 24.98 -14.02 -3.05
CA GLU A 72 24.44 -12.76 -3.58
C GLU A 72 23.80 -12.96 -4.95
N VAL A 73 24.47 -13.72 -5.83
CA VAL A 73 23.95 -14.04 -7.16
C VAL A 73 22.68 -14.87 -7.08
N ASP A 74 22.65 -15.90 -6.20
CA ASP A 74 21.47 -16.74 -5.98
C ASP A 74 20.29 -15.94 -5.44
N SER A 75 20.54 -15.03 -4.49
CA SER A 75 19.54 -14.13 -3.93
C SER A 75 18.92 -13.21 -4.99
N LEU A 76 19.76 -12.59 -5.84
CA LEU A 76 19.28 -11.73 -6.93
C LEU A 76 18.56 -12.54 -8.01
N TRP A 77 19.04 -13.73 -8.34
CA TRP A 77 18.38 -14.61 -9.31
C TRP A 77 17.01 -15.06 -8.82
N ALA A 78 16.91 -15.48 -7.55
CA ALA A 78 15.64 -15.84 -6.92
C ALA A 78 14.68 -14.64 -6.87
N SER A 79 15.20 -13.42 -6.71
CA SER A 79 14.41 -12.18 -6.75
C SER A 79 13.82 -11.91 -8.14
N GLU A 80 14.60 -12.09 -9.21
CA GLU A 80 14.09 -12.00 -10.59
C GLU A 80 13.04 -13.08 -10.89
N GLU A 81 13.22 -14.30 -10.37
CA GLU A 81 12.24 -15.38 -10.53
C GLU A 81 10.94 -15.10 -9.78
N LEU A 82 11.01 -14.51 -8.58
CA LEU A 82 9.85 -14.04 -7.85
C LEU A 82 9.09 -12.97 -8.64
N LEU A 83 9.78 -11.96 -9.19
CA LEU A 83 9.15 -10.93 -10.02
C LEU A 83 8.47 -11.52 -11.26
N ALA A 84 9.14 -12.45 -11.95
CA ALA A 84 8.57 -13.14 -13.11
C ALA A 84 7.35 -13.99 -12.75
N TYR A 85 7.36 -14.66 -11.60
CA TYR A 85 6.19 -15.39 -11.09
C TYR A 85 5.02 -14.44 -10.84
N LEU A 86 5.25 -13.33 -10.14
CA LEU A 86 4.21 -12.35 -9.81
C LEU A 86 3.63 -11.66 -11.06
N GLN A 87 4.47 -11.27 -12.02
CA GLN A 87 4.02 -10.71 -13.31
C GLN A 87 3.11 -11.67 -14.05
N ARG A 88 3.51 -12.94 -14.11
CA ARG A 88 2.73 -13.98 -14.77
C ARG A 88 1.38 -14.19 -14.08
N CYS A 89 1.33 -14.20 -12.75
CA CYS A 89 0.06 -14.24 -12.01
C CYS A 89 -0.83 -13.02 -12.32
N ALA A 90 -0.26 -11.81 -12.35
CA ALA A 90 -1.00 -10.57 -12.54
C ALA A 90 -1.51 -10.36 -13.98
N TYR A 91 -0.67 -10.60 -14.99
CA TYR A 91 -0.91 -10.15 -16.36
C TYR A 91 -1.16 -11.29 -17.34
N ASP A 92 -0.42 -12.40 -17.23
CA ASP A 92 -0.48 -13.49 -18.20
C ASP A 92 -1.58 -14.52 -17.85
N GLU A 93 -1.46 -15.12 -16.66
CA GLU A 93 -2.33 -16.20 -16.17
C GLU A 93 -3.57 -15.66 -15.44
N LYS A 94 -3.56 -14.39 -15.01
CA LYS A 94 -4.67 -13.70 -14.31
C LYS A 94 -5.24 -14.53 -13.15
N ARG A 95 -4.37 -15.01 -12.28
CA ARG A 95 -4.71 -15.89 -11.16
C ARG A 95 -4.16 -15.39 -9.83
N GLY A 96 -4.71 -15.94 -8.75
CA GLY A 96 -4.24 -15.64 -7.40
C GLY A 96 -2.78 -16.07 -7.18
N ILE A 97 -2.11 -15.32 -6.31
CA ILE A 97 -0.76 -15.60 -5.81
C ILE A 97 -0.87 -16.63 -4.70
N GLU A 98 0.04 -17.59 -4.70
CA GLU A 98 0.10 -18.66 -3.70
C GLU A 98 1.26 -18.42 -2.75
N ALA A 99 0.98 -18.34 -1.46
CA ALA A 99 2.00 -18.12 -0.43
C ALA A 99 3.12 -19.17 -0.46
N ALA A 100 2.78 -20.44 -0.71
CA ALA A 100 3.74 -21.52 -0.80
C ALA A 100 4.77 -21.34 -1.93
N HIS A 101 4.36 -20.72 -3.05
CA HIS A 101 5.29 -20.39 -4.14
C HIS A 101 6.18 -19.21 -3.78
N VAL A 102 5.62 -18.16 -3.17
CA VAL A 102 6.38 -17.02 -2.66
C VAL A 102 7.44 -17.48 -1.64
N GLN A 103 7.08 -18.35 -0.69
CA GLN A 103 8.00 -18.92 0.31
C GLN A 103 9.23 -19.57 -0.34
N LYS A 104 9.05 -20.38 -1.39
CA LYS A 104 10.17 -21.06 -2.08
C LYS A 104 11.22 -20.08 -2.62
N PHE A 105 10.80 -18.90 -3.09
CA PHE A 105 11.74 -17.87 -3.55
C PHE A 105 12.42 -17.18 -2.38
N LEU A 106 11.67 -16.87 -1.32
CA LEU A 106 12.22 -16.26 -0.10
C LEU A 106 13.22 -17.17 0.62
N ASP A 107 12.99 -18.49 0.64
CA ASP A 107 13.92 -19.49 1.18
C ASP A 107 15.26 -19.52 0.43
N ARG A 108 15.24 -19.14 -0.85
CA ARG A 108 16.44 -18.98 -1.68
C ARG A 108 17.06 -17.58 -1.58
N GLY A 109 16.55 -16.74 -0.67
CA GLY A 109 17.05 -15.40 -0.41
C GLY A 109 16.48 -14.31 -1.33
N ALA A 110 15.35 -14.54 -2.01
CA ALA A 110 14.71 -13.48 -2.78
C ALA A 110 14.39 -12.25 -1.91
N ARG A 111 14.57 -11.04 -2.45
CA ARG A 111 14.38 -9.76 -1.76
C ARG A 111 13.08 -9.10 -2.26
N PRO A 112 12.06 -8.91 -1.41
CA PRO A 112 10.85 -8.17 -1.76
C PRO A 112 11.07 -6.75 -2.31
N SER A 113 12.10 -6.03 -1.87
CA SER A 113 12.49 -4.71 -2.39
C SER A 113 13.16 -4.72 -3.76
N HIS A 114 13.51 -5.90 -4.29
CA HIS A 114 14.13 -6.02 -5.61
C HIS A 114 13.22 -5.46 -6.71
N ARG A 115 13.80 -4.74 -7.67
CA ARG A 115 13.03 -3.93 -8.64
C ARG A 115 13.21 -4.39 -10.07
N GLN A 116 12.11 -4.42 -10.80
CA GLN A 116 12.09 -4.49 -12.26
C GLN A 116 11.17 -3.41 -12.81
N ASN A 117 11.68 -2.60 -13.74
CA ASN A 117 10.93 -1.47 -14.31
C ASN A 117 10.33 -0.52 -13.25
N ARG A 118 11.07 -0.30 -12.15
CA ARG A 118 10.66 0.48 -10.96
C ARG A 118 9.54 -0.13 -10.10
N ALA A 119 9.03 -1.32 -10.43
CA ALA A 119 8.10 -2.06 -9.58
C ALA A 119 8.88 -3.05 -8.70
N THR A 120 8.57 -3.08 -7.41
CA THR A 120 9.05 -4.09 -6.46
C THR A 120 8.19 -5.35 -6.51
N ALA A 121 8.63 -6.44 -5.87
CA ALA A 121 7.79 -7.62 -5.74
C ALA A 121 6.52 -7.31 -4.95
N LEU A 122 6.63 -6.51 -3.87
CA LEU A 122 5.47 -6.14 -3.06
C LEU A 122 4.43 -5.32 -3.87
N LEU A 123 4.89 -4.41 -4.74
CA LEU A 123 4.02 -3.68 -5.67
C LEU A 123 3.29 -4.62 -6.63
N LEU A 124 3.98 -5.63 -7.18
CA LEU A 124 3.33 -6.61 -8.06
C LEU A 124 2.29 -7.46 -7.35
N VAL A 125 2.51 -7.82 -6.07
CA VAL A 125 1.48 -8.49 -5.25
C VAL A 125 0.24 -7.60 -5.14
N VAL A 126 0.44 -6.31 -4.86
CA VAL A 126 -0.66 -5.36 -4.69
C VAL A 126 -1.47 -5.17 -5.97
N LEU A 127 -0.80 -5.17 -7.12
CA LEU A 127 -1.41 -5.07 -8.45
C LEU A 127 -2.08 -6.37 -8.91
N THR A 128 -2.14 -7.41 -8.07
CA THR A 128 -2.76 -8.70 -8.42
C THR A 128 -4.13 -8.87 -7.73
N PRO A 129 -5.25 -8.53 -8.39
CA PRO A 129 -6.58 -8.51 -7.76
C PRO A 129 -7.25 -9.89 -7.65
N TYR A 130 -6.56 -10.98 -7.96
CA TYR A 130 -7.15 -12.33 -8.09
C TYR A 130 -7.01 -13.19 -6.84
N SER A 131 -6.21 -12.75 -5.86
CA SER A 131 -5.91 -13.53 -4.65
C SER A 131 -7.01 -13.38 -3.60
N THR A 132 -7.15 -14.40 -2.75
CA THR A 132 -8.04 -14.36 -1.58
C THR A 132 -7.38 -13.59 -0.44
N LEU A 133 -8.20 -13.15 0.52
CA LEU A 133 -7.70 -12.47 1.71
C LEU A 133 -6.71 -13.33 2.51
N SER A 134 -7.01 -14.61 2.71
CA SER A 134 -6.16 -15.52 3.49
C SER A 134 -4.80 -15.76 2.85
N GLU A 135 -4.75 -15.92 1.52
CA GLU A 135 -3.48 -16.07 0.80
C GLU A 135 -2.66 -14.79 0.89
N LEU A 136 -3.28 -13.62 0.69
CA LEU A 136 -2.57 -12.34 0.76
C LEU A 136 -2.04 -12.04 2.16
N GLN A 137 -2.78 -12.40 3.22
CA GLN A 137 -2.31 -12.26 4.59
C GLN A 137 -1.01 -13.04 4.81
N GLU A 138 -0.93 -14.25 4.28
CA GLU A 138 0.27 -15.08 4.37
C GLU A 138 1.39 -14.54 3.48
N VAL A 139 1.11 -14.17 2.23
CA VAL A 139 2.11 -13.58 1.32
C VAL A 139 2.74 -12.32 1.94
N PHE A 140 1.92 -11.39 2.46
CA PHE A 140 2.45 -10.16 3.07
C PHE A 140 3.20 -10.43 4.37
N ARG A 141 2.73 -11.39 5.19
CA ARG A 141 3.52 -11.85 6.35
C ARG A 141 4.90 -12.31 5.91
N LEU A 142 4.97 -13.17 4.90
CA LEU A 142 6.24 -13.73 4.43
C LEU A 142 7.18 -12.66 3.90
N MET A 143 6.70 -11.79 3.02
CA MET A 143 7.53 -10.75 2.40
C MET A 143 7.99 -9.72 3.41
N LEU A 144 7.09 -9.19 4.25
CA LEU A 144 7.46 -8.16 5.22
C LEU A 144 8.26 -8.69 6.41
N SER A 145 8.21 -10.00 6.70
CA SER A 145 9.13 -10.60 7.68
C SER A 145 10.57 -10.68 7.18
N VAL A 146 10.76 -10.80 5.86
CA VAL A 146 12.08 -10.86 5.22
C VAL A 146 12.62 -9.45 4.95
N ASP A 147 11.77 -8.55 4.47
CA ASP A 147 12.16 -7.21 4.05
C ASP A 147 11.05 -6.18 4.36
N PRO A 148 11.00 -5.69 5.61
CA PRO A 148 9.97 -4.73 6.03
C PRO A 148 10.02 -3.40 5.29
N MET A 149 11.22 -2.97 4.87
CA MET A 149 11.40 -1.67 4.21
C MET A 149 10.75 -1.62 2.83
N SER A 150 10.50 -2.77 2.21
CA SER A 150 9.78 -2.88 0.93
C SER A 150 8.37 -2.27 0.97
N ALA A 151 7.76 -2.13 2.16
CA ALA A 151 6.46 -1.47 2.33
C ALA A 151 6.48 0.04 2.02
N GLY A 152 7.60 0.72 2.26
CA GLY A 152 7.76 2.15 1.99
C GLY A 152 8.24 2.47 0.57
N GLU A 153 8.50 1.44 -0.25
CA GLU A 153 9.05 1.64 -1.57
C GLU A 153 8.03 2.21 -2.54
N ARG A 154 8.45 3.22 -3.32
CA ARG A 154 7.57 3.92 -4.27
C ARG A 154 7.95 3.61 -5.70
N ASP A 155 6.93 3.47 -6.53
CA ASP A 155 7.08 3.15 -7.95
C ASP A 155 7.43 4.37 -8.82
N GLY A 156 7.32 4.20 -10.14
CA GLY A 156 7.51 5.29 -11.11
C GLY A 156 6.50 6.43 -10.99
N PHE A 157 5.31 6.18 -10.42
CA PHE A 157 4.24 7.14 -10.17
C PHE A 157 4.31 7.75 -8.76
N LYS A 158 5.33 7.39 -7.98
CA LYS A 158 5.51 7.82 -6.58
C LYS A 158 4.45 7.26 -5.63
N LEU A 159 3.75 6.21 -6.04
CA LEU A 159 2.76 5.53 -5.21
C LEU A 159 3.41 4.38 -4.44
N SER A 160 3.04 4.26 -3.18
CA SER A 160 3.45 3.15 -2.31
C SER A 160 2.57 1.90 -2.56
N PRO A 161 2.99 0.71 -2.09
CA PRO A 161 2.13 -0.47 -2.00
C PRO A 161 0.78 -0.19 -1.34
N LEU A 162 0.74 0.56 -0.23
CA LEU A 162 -0.52 0.89 0.44
C LEU A 162 -1.39 1.86 -0.38
N SER A 163 -0.79 2.85 -1.04
CA SER A 163 -1.51 3.75 -1.95
C SER A 163 -2.19 2.96 -3.07
N TRP A 164 -1.47 2.06 -3.74
CA TRP A 164 -2.05 1.19 -4.77
C TRP A 164 -3.11 0.23 -4.21
N ALA A 165 -2.88 -0.34 -3.02
CA ALA A 165 -3.84 -1.22 -2.38
C ALA A 165 -5.14 -0.51 -2.02
N SER A 166 -5.06 0.77 -1.61
CA SER A 166 -6.21 1.61 -1.30
C SER A 166 -7.06 1.94 -2.53
N ASP A 167 -6.44 2.02 -3.71
CA ASP A 167 -7.10 2.25 -4.99
C ASP A 167 -7.47 0.94 -5.71
N TYR A 168 -7.96 -0.05 -4.94
CA TYR A 168 -8.35 -1.37 -5.47
C TYR A 168 -9.44 -1.30 -6.55
N SER A 169 -10.20 -0.21 -6.61
CA SER A 169 -11.20 0.02 -7.65
C SER A 169 -10.56 0.30 -9.01
N ASN A 170 -9.55 1.17 -9.05
CA ASN A 170 -8.79 1.45 -10.27
C ASN A 170 -7.97 0.22 -10.69
N VAL A 171 -7.35 -0.51 -9.75
CA VAL A 171 -6.66 -1.77 -10.05
C VAL A 171 -7.62 -2.77 -10.68
N ALA A 172 -8.82 -2.97 -10.12
CA ALA A 172 -9.82 -3.85 -10.70
C ALA A 172 -10.25 -3.41 -12.11
N MET A 173 -10.43 -2.11 -12.33
CA MET A 173 -10.76 -1.54 -13.64
C MET A 173 -9.66 -1.81 -14.68
N GLN A 174 -8.39 -1.61 -14.34
CA GLN A 174 -7.24 -1.87 -15.23
C GLN A 174 -7.16 -3.35 -15.64
N HIS A 175 -7.60 -4.25 -14.76
CA HIS A 175 -7.67 -5.69 -15.02
C HIS A 175 -9.00 -6.15 -15.66
N GLY A 176 -9.94 -5.24 -15.94
CA GLY A 176 -11.23 -5.55 -16.54
C GLY A 176 -12.17 -6.34 -15.62
N LEU A 177 -12.02 -6.23 -14.30
CA LEU A 177 -12.86 -6.93 -13.34
C LEU A 177 -14.17 -6.18 -13.09
N LYS A 178 -15.27 -6.94 -13.03
CA LYS A 178 -16.61 -6.40 -12.76
C LYS A 178 -16.79 -5.89 -11.34
N LYS A 179 -16.01 -6.42 -10.39
CA LYS A 179 -16.10 -6.07 -8.97
C LYS A 179 -14.70 -5.78 -8.44
N PRO A 180 -14.54 -4.72 -7.62
CA PRO A 180 -13.31 -4.49 -6.89
C PRO A 180 -13.01 -5.63 -5.93
N ASN A 181 -11.73 -5.92 -5.70
CA ASN A 181 -11.27 -6.84 -4.68
C ASN A 181 -10.40 -6.10 -3.66
N PRO A 182 -10.94 -5.79 -2.45
CA PRO A 182 -10.21 -5.05 -1.42
C PRO A 182 -9.25 -5.95 -0.63
N ALA A 183 -9.18 -7.26 -0.90
CA ALA A 183 -8.39 -8.22 -0.12
C ALA A 183 -6.92 -7.79 0.07
N THR A 184 -6.33 -7.15 -0.95
CA THR A 184 -4.99 -6.58 -0.88
C THR A 184 -4.83 -5.55 0.21
N LEU A 185 -5.70 -4.53 0.27
CA LEU A 185 -5.67 -3.52 1.33
C LEU A 185 -5.88 -4.15 2.70
N LEU A 186 -6.89 -5.02 2.80
CA LEU A 186 -7.32 -5.65 4.05
C LEU A 186 -6.25 -6.58 4.63
N ALA A 187 -5.40 -7.17 3.79
CA ALA A 187 -4.26 -7.97 4.20
C ALA A 187 -2.98 -7.15 4.44
N LEU A 188 -2.69 -6.18 3.56
CA LEU A 188 -1.43 -5.44 3.57
C LEU A 188 -1.32 -4.52 4.78
N LEU A 189 -2.34 -3.70 5.08
CA LEU A 189 -2.21 -2.71 6.15
C LEU A 189 -1.93 -3.34 7.52
N PRO A 190 -2.66 -4.37 7.99
CA PRO A 190 -2.30 -5.04 9.24
C PRO A 190 -0.89 -5.64 9.22
N ALA A 191 -0.44 -6.16 8.07
CA ALA A 191 0.91 -6.71 7.94
C ALA A 191 1.99 -5.61 8.01
N VAL A 192 1.78 -4.48 7.34
CA VAL A 192 2.64 -3.29 7.45
C VAL A 192 2.75 -2.86 8.90
N LEU A 193 1.60 -2.73 9.58
CA LEU A 193 1.60 -2.31 10.96
C LEU A 193 2.37 -3.30 11.87
N LYS A 194 2.23 -4.61 11.61
CA LYS A 194 2.87 -5.64 12.44
C LYS A 194 4.37 -5.80 12.19
N TYR A 195 4.80 -5.74 10.94
CA TYR A 195 6.15 -6.14 10.54
C TYR A 195 7.05 -4.96 10.17
N SER A 196 6.49 -3.82 9.77
CA SER A 196 7.29 -2.64 9.40
C SER A 196 7.69 -1.83 10.63
N PRO A 197 8.95 -1.37 10.70
CA PRO A 197 9.40 -0.54 11.81
C PRO A 197 8.63 0.79 11.83
N PRO A 198 8.35 1.40 13.00
CA PRO A 198 7.61 2.65 13.10
C PRO A 198 8.22 3.84 12.32
N GLU A 199 9.53 3.79 12.07
CA GLU A 199 10.27 4.80 11.32
C GLU A 199 10.09 4.67 9.80
N ALA A 200 9.64 3.51 9.31
CA ALA A 200 9.33 3.32 7.90
C ALA A 200 7.96 3.93 7.59
N ASP A 201 7.96 5.02 6.82
CA ASP A 201 6.73 5.55 6.25
C ASP A 201 6.25 4.63 5.11
N ALA A 202 5.36 3.71 5.43
CA ALA A 202 4.75 2.80 4.47
C ALA A 202 3.46 3.38 3.84
N GLY A 203 3.08 4.61 4.20
CA GLY A 203 1.85 5.25 3.73
C GLY A 203 0.59 4.80 4.48
N GLU A 204 0.72 4.26 5.69
CA GLU A 204 -0.43 3.95 6.54
C GLU A 204 -1.22 5.22 6.89
N ALA A 205 -2.48 5.26 6.48
CA ALA A 205 -3.38 6.38 6.69
C ALA A 205 -4.84 5.91 6.78
N CYS A 206 -5.70 6.74 7.33
CA CYS A 206 -7.15 6.65 7.19
C CYS A 206 -7.54 6.86 5.73
N LEU A 207 -8.54 6.09 5.29
CA LEU A 207 -9.01 6.09 3.92
C LEU A 207 -10.33 6.82 3.82
N LYS A 208 -10.58 7.49 2.69
CA LYS A 208 -11.86 8.16 2.45
C LYS A 208 -12.97 7.13 2.35
N VAL A 209 -14.10 7.40 3.01
CA VAL A 209 -15.31 6.61 2.87
C VAL A 209 -15.82 6.74 1.43
N SER A 210 -16.10 5.61 0.77
CA SER A 210 -16.74 5.62 -0.54
C SER A 210 -18.23 5.93 -0.41
N ASP A 211 -18.86 6.49 -1.45
CA ASP A 211 -20.31 6.70 -1.49
C ASP A 211 -21.12 5.39 -1.32
N SER A 212 -20.47 4.25 -1.56
CA SER A 212 -21.03 2.90 -1.38
C SER A 212 -20.87 2.34 0.04
N GLY A 213 -20.12 3.00 0.90
CA GLY A 213 -19.86 2.60 2.29
C GLY A 213 -21.10 2.72 3.16
N ARG A 214 -21.25 1.84 4.15
CA ARG A 214 -22.25 1.97 5.21
C ARG A 214 -21.66 1.52 6.53
N SER A 215 -21.87 2.31 7.58
CA SER A 215 -21.65 1.82 8.94
C SER A 215 -22.71 0.76 9.28
N LEU A 216 -22.23 -0.40 9.74
CA LEU A 216 -23.07 -1.49 10.18
C LEU A 216 -23.14 -1.49 11.71
N ALA A 217 -24.18 -2.11 12.26
CA ALA A 217 -24.15 -2.48 13.67
C ALA A 217 -22.94 -3.39 13.93
N ALA A 218 -22.39 -3.33 15.15
CA ALA A 218 -21.23 -4.13 15.56
C ALA A 218 -21.39 -5.60 15.11
N PRO A 219 -20.29 -6.25 14.66
CA PRO A 219 -20.35 -7.61 14.15
C PRO A 219 -21.04 -8.50 15.17
N SER A 220 -22.06 -9.25 14.73
CA SER A 220 -22.77 -10.17 15.60
C SER A 220 -21.77 -11.17 16.19
N SER A 221 -22.09 -11.71 17.37
CA SER A 221 -21.26 -12.69 18.10
C SER A 221 -20.90 -13.97 17.33
N ALA A 222 -21.39 -14.12 16.09
CA ALA A 222 -21.03 -15.17 15.16
C ALA A 222 -19.69 -14.94 14.43
N SER A 223 -19.12 -13.73 14.46
CA SER A 223 -17.83 -13.44 13.85
C SER A 223 -16.69 -14.01 14.69
N LYS A 224 -15.77 -14.78 14.08
CA LYS A 224 -14.62 -15.43 14.75
C LYS A 224 -13.52 -14.44 15.17
N VAL A 225 -13.84 -13.17 15.38
CA VAL A 225 -12.87 -12.16 15.78
C VAL A 225 -12.45 -12.45 17.23
N PRO A 226 -11.14 -12.56 17.53
CA PRO A 226 -10.67 -12.70 18.90
C PRO A 226 -11.25 -11.58 19.78
N ALA A 227 -11.68 -11.89 21.00
CA ALA A 227 -12.31 -10.93 21.91
C ALA A 227 -11.42 -9.69 22.15
N ASP A 228 -10.12 -9.88 22.10
CA ASP A 228 -9.08 -8.88 22.26
C ASP A 228 -9.10 -7.84 21.13
N GLN A 229 -9.42 -8.27 19.90
CA GLN A 229 -9.59 -7.39 18.75
C GLN A 229 -10.94 -6.64 18.77
N LEU A 230 -11.91 -7.10 19.57
CA LEU A 230 -13.20 -6.43 19.70
C LEU A 230 -13.14 -5.19 20.60
N ARG A 231 -12.09 -5.05 21.43
CA ARG A 231 -11.96 -3.94 22.37
C ARG A 231 -11.25 -2.74 21.73
N LEU A 232 -12.04 -1.91 21.08
CA LEU A 232 -11.60 -0.63 20.52
C LEU A 232 -11.26 0.39 21.62
N ARG A 233 -10.21 1.19 21.42
CA ARG A 233 -9.74 2.25 22.35
C ARG A 233 -10.67 3.47 22.40
N PHE A 234 -11.37 3.76 21.31
CA PHE A 234 -12.26 4.93 21.17
C PHE A 234 -13.72 4.49 21.02
N LEU A 235 -14.63 5.32 21.50
CA LEU A 235 -16.08 5.15 21.35
C LEU A 235 -16.66 6.22 20.41
N GLU A 236 -17.89 6.01 19.95
CA GLU A 236 -18.63 7.04 19.20
C GLU A 236 -18.74 8.33 20.03
N GLY A 237 -18.42 9.46 19.40
CA GLY A 237 -18.34 10.78 20.02
C GLY A 237 -16.94 11.15 20.55
N ASP A 238 -15.99 10.21 20.63
CA ASP A 238 -14.64 10.54 21.05
C ASP A 238 -13.90 11.41 20.02
N ARG A 239 -13.12 12.35 20.54
CA ARG A 239 -12.23 13.22 19.76
C ARG A 239 -10.91 12.54 19.45
N VAL A 240 -10.55 12.55 18.17
CA VAL A 240 -9.38 11.86 17.65
C VAL A 240 -8.64 12.75 16.64
N VAL A 241 -7.38 12.42 16.41
CA VAL A 241 -6.64 12.88 15.23
C VAL A 241 -6.35 11.67 14.36
N CYS A 242 -6.58 11.82 13.06
CA CYS A 242 -6.47 10.79 12.05
C CYS A 242 -5.36 11.16 11.07
N ARG A 243 -4.50 10.21 10.74
CA ARG A 243 -3.52 10.37 9.67
C ARG A 243 -4.25 10.23 8.34
N VAL A 244 -4.16 11.20 7.45
CA VAL A 244 -4.85 11.21 6.16
C VAL A 244 -3.87 11.51 5.04
N GLU A 245 -4.08 10.90 3.87
CA GLU A 245 -3.25 11.16 2.69
C GLU A 245 -3.58 12.54 2.09
N THR A 246 -2.53 13.32 1.83
CA THR A 246 -2.64 14.63 1.17
C THR A 246 -2.39 14.54 -0.33
N PRO A 247 -2.89 15.50 -1.13
CA PRO A 247 -2.48 15.63 -2.52
C PRO A 247 -0.95 15.69 -2.64
N GLY A 248 -0.37 14.78 -3.43
CA GLY A 248 1.08 14.62 -3.56
C GLY A 248 1.68 13.41 -2.83
N GLY A 249 0.85 12.60 -2.16
CA GLY A 249 1.26 11.32 -1.56
C GLY A 249 1.99 11.46 -0.22
N GLY A 250 1.83 12.62 0.43
CA GLY A 250 2.21 12.84 1.82
C GLY A 250 1.08 12.46 2.78
N CYS A 251 1.31 12.59 4.08
CA CYS A 251 0.29 12.38 5.10
C CYS A 251 0.30 13.52 6.10
N GLU A 252 -0.89 13.92 6.54
CA GLU A 252 -1.09 14.92 7.60
C GLU A 252 -2.01 14.36 8.69
N TRP A 253 -1.95 14.94 9.88
CA TRP A 253 -2.86 14.60 10.97
C TRP A 253 -4.02 15.60 10.99
N GLU A 254 -5.24 15.10 10.79
CA GLU A 254 -6.46 15.90 10.81
C GLU A 254 -7.35 15.53 12.00
N GLU A 255 -7.91 16.55 12.65
CA GLU A 255 -8.83 16.39 13.79
C GLU A 255 -10.22 15.90 13.33
N GLY A 256 -10.86 15.08 14.17
CA GLY A 256 -12.20 14.57 13.89
C GLY A 256 -12.89 13.95 15.10
N VAL A 257 -14.08 13.39 14.84
CA VAL A 257 -14.92 12.69 15.81
C VAL A 257 -15.23 11.30 15.30
N VAL A 258 -15.06 10.27 16.14
CA VAL A 258 -15.53 8.92 15.83
C VAL A 258 -17.06 8.93 15.73
N ILE A 259 -17.61 8.57 14.58
CA ILE A 259 -19.07 8.55 14.34
C ILE A 259 -19.63 7.13 14.24
N GLY A 260 -18.76 6.12 14.13
CA GLY A 260 -19.14 4.72 14.02
C GLY A 260 -17.95 3.80 14.26
N THR A 261 -18.25 2.54 14.54
CA THR A 261 -17.26 1.47 14.65
C THR A 261 -17.61 0.35 13.68
N TRP A 262 -16.63 -0.46 13.29
CA TRP A 262 -16.85 -1.60 12.38
C TRP A 262 -17.40 -1.21 11.01
N TYR A 263 -16.94 -0.08 10.46
CA TYR A 263 -17.30 0.37 9.11
C TYR A 263 -16.98 -0.69 8.06
N ARG A 264 -17.84 -0.83 7.06
CA ARG A 264 -17.68 -1.86 6.03
C ARG A 264 -18.18 -1.40 4.67
N GLU A 265 -17.51 -1.85 3.62
CA GLU A 265 -18.03 -1.75 2.26
C GLU A 265 -18.65 -3.06 1.76
N SER A 266 -19.59 -2.93 0.82
CA SER A 266 -20.32 -4.09 0.27
C SER A 266 -19.43 -5.10 -0.46
N CYS A 267 -18.27 -4.67 -0.97
CA CYS A 267 -17.32 -5.52 -1.67
C CYS A 267 -16.34 -6.26 -0.76
N TRP A 268 -16.37 -6.01 0.56
CA TRP A 268 -15.42 -6.63 1.48
C TRP A 268 -15.74 -8.12 1.70
N PRO A 269 -14.73 -9.00 1.85
CA PRO A 269 -14.92 -10.43 2.14
C PRO A 269 -15.64 -10.63 3.48
N MET A 270 -16.64 -11.51 3.53
CA MET A 270 -17.52 -11.73 4.70
C MET A 270 -16.75 -12.09 5.98
N GLU A 271 -15.61 -12.74 5.83
CA GLU A 271 -14.69 -13.12 6.90
C GLU A 271 -13.95 -11.94 7.55
N TYR A 272 -13.87 -10.78 6.88
CA TYR A 272 -13.28 -9.59 7.45
C TYR A 272 -14.33 -8.88 8.34
N PRO A 273 -14.01 -8.43 9.56
CA PRO A 273 -15.04 -7.86 10.45
C PRO A 273 -15.48 -6.43 10.10
N GLY A 274 -14.60 -5.62 9.50
CA GLY A 274 -14.83 -4.20 9.29
C GLY A 274 -13.62 -3.38 9.74
N ALA A 275 -13.60 -2.10 9.38
CA ALA A 275 -12.62 -1.12 9.85
C ALA A 275 -12.92 -0.74 11.29
N ALA A 276 -11.88 -0.52 12.09
CA ALA A 276 -12.03 -0.17 13.50
C ALA A 276 -12.96 1.05 13.71
N TYR A 277 -12.76 2.13 12.95
CA TYR A 277 -13.46 3.39 13.16
C TYR A 277 -13.93 4.03 11.86
N GLU A 278 -15.11 4.62 11.88
CA GLU A 278 -15.55 5.67 10.95
C GLU A 278 -15.41 7.02 11.66
N VAL A 279 -14.73 7.97 11.04
CA VAL A 279 -14.41 9.28 11.61
C VAL A 279 -14.89 10.38 10.68
N ARG A 280 -15.62 11.34 11.25
CA ARG A 280 -15.92 12.60 10.58
C ARG A 280 -14.86 13.62 10.96
N LEU A 281 -14.05 14.02 9.99
CA LEU A 281 -13.06 15.07 10.14
C LEU A 281 -13.75 16.43 10.32
N ASP A 282 -13.08 17.37 10.99
CA ASP A 282 -13.63 18.70 11.25
C ASP A 282 -13.85 19.53 9.98
N LEU A 283 -13.15 19.18 8.90
CA LEU A 283 -13.36 19.71 7.55
C LEU A 283 -14.60 19.13 6.85
N GLY A 284 -15.33 18.22 7.50
CA GLY A 284 -16.55 17.60 7.00
C GLY A 284 -16.35 16.33 6.16
N LEU A 285 -15.10 15.92 5.92
CA LEU A 285 -14.79 14.68 5.22
C LEU A 285 -15.04 13.46 6.11
N LEU A 286 -15.53 12.37 5.51
CA LEU A 286 -15.66 11.07 6.15
C LEU A 286 -14.48 10.19 5.77
N VAL A 287 -13.79 9.66 6.77
CA VAL A 287 -12.70 8.70 6.61
C VAL A 287 -12.92 7.50 7.52
N PHE A 288 -12.26 6.39 7.25
CA PHE A 288 -12.23 5.24 8.14
C PHE A 288 -10.78 4.85 8.48
N ALA A 289 -10.57 4.50 9.74
CA ALA A 289 -9.33 3.90 10.22
C ALA A 289 -9.49 2.39 10.20
N LEU A 290 -8.79 1.72 9.28
CA LEU A 290 -8.95 0.29 9.07
C LEU A 290 -8.49 -0.55 10.28
N VAL A 291 -7.43 -0.11 10.98
CA VAL A 291 -6.88 -0.77 12.18
C VAL A 291 -6.76 0.24 13.32
N ASP A 292 -7.01 -0.20 14.56
CA ASP A 292 -6.80 0.59 15.77
C ASP A 292 -5.31 0.63 16.17
N ASP A 293 -4.54 1.53 15.54
CA ASP A 293 -3.09 1.70 15.76
C ASP A 293 -2.74 3.20 15.82
N ASP A 294 -1.81 3.58 16.70
CA ASP A 294 -1.38 4.97 16.87
C ASP A 294 -0.70 5.57 15.64
N ARG A 295 -0.27 4.79 14.65
CA ARG A 295 0.20 5.34 13.37
C ARG A 295 -0.92 5.86 12.47
N ILE A 296 -2.17 5.46 12.74
CA ILE A 296 -3.33 5.80 11.91
C ILE A 296 -4.27 6.74 12.67
N ILE A 297 -4.56 6.43 13.94
CA ILE A 297 -5.55 7.16 14.74
C ILE A 297 -5.05 7.29 16.18
N ARG A 298 -5.14 8.51 16.72
CA ARG A 298 -4.72 8.85 18.09
C ARG A 298 -5.79 9.65 18.80
N ARG A 299 -5.71 9.66 20.13
CA ARG A 299 -6.46 10.62 20.94
C ARG A 299 -5.98 12.04 20.64
N GLU A 300 -6.91 12.98 20.51
CA GLU A 300 -6.57 14.41 20.40
C GLU A 300 -5.86 14.88 21.70
N VAL A 301 -4.62 15.36 21.59
CA VAL A 301 -3.84 15.90 22.73
C VAL A 301 -4.17 17.39 22.91
N GLY A 302 -5.45 17.69 23.04
CA GLY A 302 -5.93 19.02 23.44
C GLY A 302 -6.15 19.04 24.95
N LYS A 303 -5.88 20.18 25.62
CA LYS A 303 -6.49 20.44 26.93
C LYS A 303 -7.97 20.23 26.71
N ARG A 304 -8.55 19.15 27.26
CA ARG A 304 -9.99 19.01 27.38
C ARG A 304 -10.46 20.37 27.86
N ILE A 305 -11.12 21.13 27.00
CA ILE A 305 -12.09 22.09 27.46
C ILE A 305 -13.14 21.16 28.04
N THR A 306 -12.91 20.75 29.30
CA THR A 306 -13.94 20.15 30.11
C THR A 306 -15.11 21.08 29.87
N PRO A 307 -16.27 20.58 29.40
CA PRO A 307 -17.45 21.41 29.36
C PRO A 307 -17.60 21.90 30.79
N ALA A 308 -17.12 23.13 31.03
CA ALA A 308 -16.95 23.68 32.35
C ALA A 308 -18.33 23.57 32.92
N THR A 309 -18.48 22.70 33.93
CA THR A 309 -19.73 22.26 34.53
C THR A 309 -20.77 23.30 34.21
N VAL A 310 -21.55 23.07 33.15
CA VAL A 310 -22.63 23.98 32.79
C VAL A 310 -23.56 23.77 33.96
N LYS A 311 -23.39 24.60 34.99
CA LYS A 311 -24.35 24.77 36.06
C LYS A 311 -25.62 24.98 35.29
N SER A 312 -26.52 23.99 35.33
CA SER A 312 -27.83 24.08 34.70
C SER A 312 -28.33 25.48 34.97
N PRO A 313 -28.55 26.31 33.93
CA PRO A 313 -29.04 27.65 34.16
C PRO A 313 -30.32 27.54 35.00
N PRO A 314 -30.55 28.45 35.98
CA PRO A 314 -31.81 28.50 36.70
C PRO A 314 -32.95 28.47 35.68
N GLN A 315 -33.96 27.62 35.90
CA GLN A 315 -35.03 27.30 34.95
C GLN A 315 -35.90 28.50 34.50
N ASP A 316 -35.60 29.73 34.92
CA ASP A 316 -36.49 30.89 34.82
C ASP A 316 -36.00 32.03 33.90
N ALA A 317 -35.04 31.81 33.01
CA ALA A 317 -34.68 32.82 32.00
C ALA A 317 -34.37 32.19 30.63
N MET A 318 -35.41 31.65 30.00
CA MET A 318 -35.36 31.12 28.65
C MET A 318 -35.67 32.23 27.63
N GLU A 319 -34.71 33.14 27.43
CA GLU A 319 -34.60 33.88 26.17
C GLU A 319 -33.62 33.14 25.27
N SER A 320 -34.17 32.50 24.24
CA SER A 320 -33.46 31.70 23.25
C SER A 320 -32.47 32.57 22.46
N LEU A 321 -31.18 32.52 22.80
CA LEU A 321 -30.16 32.99 21.89
C LEU A 321 -30.00 31.98 20.75
N PRO A 322 -30.12 32.40 19.48
CA PRO A 322 -30.03 31.50 18.34
C PRO A 322 -28.62 30.92 18.25
N THR A 323 -28.52 29.59 18.37
CA THR A 323 -27.33 28.83 18.01
C THR A 323 -27.07 28.96 16.51
N GLY A 324 -26.40 30.03 16.12
CA GLY A 324 -25.96 30.25 14.75
C GLY A 324 -24.90 29.23 14.36
N SER A 325 -25.11 28.54 13.24
CA SER A 325 -24.11 27.70 12.58
C SER A 325 -22.80 28.48 12.38
N ARG A 326 -21.65 27.86 12.73
CA ARG A 326 -20.30 28.43 12.55
C ARG A 326 -20.06 28.91 11.12
N PHE A 327 -20.63 28.20 10.15
CA PHE A 327 -20.54 28.58 8.75
C PHE A 327 -21.87 29.13 8.25
N GLN A 328 -21.84 30.34 7.68
CA GLN A 328 -23.00 30.95 7.03
C GLN A 328 -22.76 31.03 5.52
N LYS A 329 -23.74 30.60 4.74
CA LYS A 329 -23.71 30.77 3.29
C LYS A 329 -24.05 32.22 2.97
N LYS A 330 -23.10 32.95 2.38
CA LYS A 330 -23.29 34.33 1.93
C LYS A 330 -23.16 34.39 0.41
N GLN A 331 -24.14 35.00 -0.24
CA GLN A 331 -24.10 35.24 -1.69
C GLN A 331 -23.38 36.57 -1.95
N ARG A 332 -22.33 36.57 -2.78
CA ARG A 332 -21.65 37.81 -3.22
C ARG A 332 -22.47 38.53 -4.30
N GLU A 333 -22.15 39.80 -4.56
CA GLU A 333 -22.82 40.64 -5.58
C GLU A 333 -22.79 40.05 -7.01
N GLY A 334 -21.88 39.11 -7.30
CA GLY A 334 -21.83 38.36 -8.56
C GLY A 334 -22.67 37.08 -8.59
N GLY A 335 -23.55 36.84 -7.60
CA GLY A 335 -24.42 35.66 -7.54
C GLY A 335 -23.75 34.36 -7.06
N LYS A 336 -22.42 34.36 -6.84
CA LYS A 336 -21.66 33.22 -6.35
C LYS A 336 -21.84 33.04 -4.84
N TRP A 337 -22.08 31.80 -4.41
CA TRP A 337 -22.21 31.43 -3.00
C TRP A 337 -20.86 31.08 -2.39
N GLU A 338 -20.59 31.59 -1.19
CA GLU A 338 -19.41 31.25 -0.39
C GLU A 338 -19.82 30.90 1.04
N LEU A 339 -19.06 30.00 1.69
CA LEU A 339 -19.22 29.65 3.10
C LEU A 339 -18.28 30.54 3.92
N LEU A 340 -18.86 31.44 4.71
CA LEU A 340 -18.12 32.32 5.61
C LEU A 340 -18.00 31.64 6.98
N ASP A 341 -16.78 31.47 7.49
CA ASP A 341 -16.57 31.04 8.88
C ASP A 341 -16.75 32.26 9.80
N THR A 342 -17.88 32.30 10.50
CA THR A 342 -18.27 33.42 11.37
C THR A 342 -17.32 33.64 12.55
N LYS A 343 -16.47 32.66 12.89
CA LYS A 343 -15.45 32.82 13.94
C LYS A 343 -14.13 33.38 13.45
N SER A 344 -13.68 33.01 12.25
CA SER A 344 -12.38 33.43 11.72
C SER A 344 -12.46 34.64 10.78
N GLY A 345 -13.67 34.97 10.30
CA GLY A 345 -13.90 36.07 9.38
C GLY A 345 -13.33 35.85 7.98
N LYS A 346 -12.93 34.61 7.66
CA LYS A 346 -12.34 34.20 6.38
C LYS A 346 -13.31 33.41 5.52
#